data_AF-A0A094P3X6-F1
#
_entry.id   AF-A0A094P3X6-F1
#
_cell.length_a   1.000
_cell.length_b   1.000
_cell.length_c   1.000
_cell.angle_alpha   90.00
_cell.angle_beta   90.00
_cell.angle_gamma   90.00
#
_symmetry.space_group_name_H-M   'P 1'
#
loop_
_entity.id
_entity.type
_entity.pdbx_description
1 polymer ?
#
loop_
_entity_poly.entity_id
_entity_poly.type
_entity_poly.pdbx_seq_one_letter_code
_entity_poly.pdbx_strand_id
1 'polypeptide(L)'
;MQFCIIITTPPHNESFRAIVQRKVSIMNSQESLNLSNTGAAAPTGDRVVGSYPGKSPEEALAYFVKKFEMVASEVALLAARIRSGAMVPSDAHEAVNKLRNQIKDLNGVGDLENLASSLEKIPALISEHEGAYIAKKAAQAAEREARKVEATAIKEKIVAEAESLVDSVAWKVTTARLKELLEDWKKAPRLDKKVDTALWKRFSSSRNKFDKRRRVHFANLDGEHKSVAVAKELIVKEAESLANSKDWLNTAKRFKSLMDQWKASGRGKKSSDTALWNRFKIAQDSFFTAKNSDMEKRKGSMVEN
;
A
#
# COMPACT_ATOMS: atom_id res chain seq x y z
N MET A 1 36.15 54.57 -10.75
CA MET A 1 34.98 55.44 -10.97
C MET A 1 33.77 54.81 -10.32
N GLN A 2 33.07 55.54 -9.47
CA GLN A 2 31.89 55.07 -8.74
C GLN A 2 30.66 55.65 -9.43
N PHE A 3 29.99 54.83 -10.25
CA PHE A 3 28.82 55.25 -11.01
C PHE A 3 27.57 55.20 -10.13
N CYS A 4 26.88 56.34 -10.00
CA CYS A 4 25.62 56.48 -9.29
C CYS A 4 24.48 56.51 -10.34
N ILE A 5 23.57 55.53 -10.32
CA ILE A 5 22.46 55.47 -11.26
C ILE A 5 21.25 56.20 -10.65
N ILE A 6 20.83 57.30 -11.28
CA ILE A 6 19.66 58.11 -10.92
C ILE A 6 18.63 57.97 -12.03
N ILE A 7 17.44 57.41 -11.75
CA ILE A 7 16.40 57.18 -12.77
C ILE A 7 15.04 57.73 -12.31
N THR A 8 14.33 58.36 -13.26
CA THR A 8 12.97 58.93 -13.22
C THR A 8 11.89 57.85 -13.27
N THR A 9 10.78 58.03 -12.56
CA THR A 9 9.48 57.45 -12.95
C THR A 9 8.98 58.11 -14.26
N PRO A 10 8.59 57.33 -15.30
CA PRO A 10 8.19 57.89 -16.58
C PRO A 10 6.71 58.31 -16.60
N PRO A 11 6.33 59.39 -17.32
CA PRO A 11 4.95 59.59 -17.76
C PRO A 11 4.58 58.54 -18.83
N HIS A 12 3.31 58.15 -18.86
CA HIS A 12 2.72 56.98 -19.55
C HIS A 12 3.00 56.75 -21.05
N ASN A 13 3.89 57.49 -21.74
CA ASN A 13 3.99 57.45 -23.22
C ASN A 13 5.42 57.51 -23.82
N GLU A 14 6.50 57.39 -23.04
CA GLU A 14 7.86 57.22 -23.60
C GLU A 14 8.43 55.84 -23.28
N SER A 15 9.13 55.23 -24.27
CA SER A 15 9.82 53.95 -24.05
C SER A 15 10.94 54.14 -23.03
N PHE A 16 10.84 53.44 -21.90
CA PHE A 16 11.78 53.47 -20.79
C PHE A 16 13.25 53.29 -21.22
N ARG A 17 13.51 52.46 -22.24
CA ARG A 17 14.85 52.27 -22.83
C ARG A 17 15.41 53.55 -23.46
N ALA A 18 14.57 54.35 -24.12
CA ALA A 18 15.00 55.58 -24.79
C ALA A 18 15.39 56.67 -23.78
N ILE A 19 14.65 56.79 -22.67
CA ILE A 19 14.96 57.73 -21.58
C ILE A 19 16.28 57.33 -20.89
N VAL A 20 16.43 56.05 -20.57
CA VAL A 20 17.63 55.54 -19.90
C VAL A 20 18.86 55.67 -20.79
N GLN A 21 18.78 55.36 -22.09
CA GLN A 21 19.90 55.57 -23.02
C GLN A 21 20.24 57.05 -23.19
N ARG A 22 19.24 57.93 -23.24
CA ARG A 22 19.46 59.38 -23.31
C ARG A 22 20.17 59.91 -22.06
N LYS A 23 19.79 59.45 -20.87
CA LYS A 23 20.44 59.86 -19.61
C LYS A 23 21.80 59.21 -19.37
N VAL A 24 22.01 57.95 -19.77
CA VAL A 24 23.34 57.32 -19.78
C VAL A 24 24.28 58.07 -20.73
N SER A 25 23.77 58.51 -21.89
CA SER A 25 24.52 59.39 -22.80
C SER A 25 24.83 60.75 -22.17
N ILE A 26 23.91 61.34 -21.39
CA ILE A 26 24.13 62.60 -20.67
C ILE A 26 25.13 62.43 -19.52
N MET A 27 25.07 61.34 -18.74
CA MET A 27 26.06 61.05 -17.68
C MET A 27 27.45 60.81 -18.25
N ASN A 28 27.56 60.07 -19.35
CA ASN A 28 28.84 59.88 -20.06
C ASN A 28 29.36 61.19 -20.68
N SER A 29 28.48 62.15 -21.00
CA SER A 29 28.88 63.50 -21.45
C SER A 29 29.23 64.47 -20.31
N GLN A 30 28.75 64.25 -19.08
CA GLN A 30 29.02 65.13 -17.93
C GLN A 30 30.25 64.72 -17.11
N GLU A 31 31.04 63.75 -17.56
CA GLU A 31 32.27 63.29 -16.91
C GLU A 31 33.40 64.35 -16.86
N SER A 32 33.14 65.59 -17.33
CA SER A 32 34.07 66.73 -17.25
C SER A 32 33.78 67.75 -16.13
N LEU A 33 32.75 67.58 -15.28
CA LEU A 33 32.54 68.47 -14.12
C LEU A 33 32.27 67.70 -12.83
N ASN A 34 33.29 67.74 -11.96
CA ASN A 34 33.37 67.27 -10.58
C ASN A 34 32.04 67.15 -9.81
N LEU A 35 31.71 65.93 -9.38
CA LEU A 35 30.71 65.67 -8.34
C LEU A 35 31.36 65.70 -6.96
N SER A 36 31.65 66.90 -6.45
CA SER A 36 31.70 67.15 -5.02
C SER A 36 30.28 67.38 -4.51
N ASN A 37 29.76 66.37 -3.79
CA ASN A 37 28.88 66.48 -2.63
C ASN A 37 28.13 67.83 -2.49
N THR A 38 27.08 68.05 -3.28
CA THR A 38 26.10 69.12 -3.04
C THR A 38 24.72 68.60 -3.44
N GLY A 39 23.80 68.62 -2.49
CA GLY A 39 22.41 68.25 -2.68
C GLY A 39 21.74 69.20 -3.65
N ALA A 40 21.68 68.82 -4.92
CA ALA A 40 20.74 69.37 -5.87
C ALA A 40 19.43 68.60 -5.74
N ALA A 41 18.37 69.28 -5.32
CA ALA A 41 17.03 68.73 -5.20
C ALA A 41 16.61 68.10 -6.54
N ALA A 42 16.44 66.78 -6.52
CA ALA A 42 16.01 66.04 -7.69
C ALA A 42 14.52 66.31 -7.97
N PRO A 43 14.10 66.44 -9.24
CA PRO A 43 12.69 66.56 -9.60
C PRO A 43 11.91 65.33 -9.12
N THR A 44 10.65 65.54 -8.75
CA THR A 44 9.76 64.56 -8.12
C THR A 44 9.68 63.26 -8.93
N GLY A 45 10.46 62.23 -8.55
CA GLY A 45 10.50 60.94 -9.24
C GLY A 45 11.89 60.31 -9.39
N ASP A 46 12.98 61.06 -9.20
CA ASP A 46 14.35 60.53 -9.33
C ASP A 46 14.84 59.89 -8.00
N ARG A 47 15.06 58.57 -8.00
CA ARG A 47 15.62 57.84 -6.84
C ARG A 47 16.95 57.17 -7.19
N VAL A 48 17.94 57.33 -6.31
CA VAL A 48 19.24 56.65 -6.40
C VAL A 48 19.07 55.15 -6.09
N VAL A 49 19.43 54.27 -7.03
CA VAL A 49 19.29 52.80 -6.88
C VAL A 49 20.57 52.10 -6.41
N GLY A 50 21.68 52.84 -6.25
CA GLY A 50 22.97 52.34 -5.75
C GLY A 50 24.08 52.31 -6.81
N SER A 51 25.24 51.80 -6.43
CA SER A 51 26.41 51.65 -7.32
C SER A 51 26.80 50.18 -7.48
N TYR A 52 27.31 49.82 -8.67
CA TYR A 52 27.86 48.49 -8.95
C TYR A 52 29.31 48.62 -9.41
N PRO A 53 30.29 48.50 -8.50
CA PRO A 53 31.70 48.78 -8.81
C PRO A 53 32.31 47.79 -9.81
N GLY A 54 33.18 48.29 -10.69
CA GLY A 54 33.99 47.45 -11.59
C GLY A 54 33.25 46.85 -12.79
N LYS A 55 32.05 47.37 -13.11
CA LYS A 55 31.17 46.85 -14.15
C LYS A 55 30.68 47.97 -15.08
N SER A 56 30.30 47.61 -16.30
CA SER A 56 29.80 48.59 -17.26
C SER A 56 28.44 49.16 -16.79
N PRO A 57 28.07 50.37 -17.23
CA PRO A 57 26.76 50.95 -16.92
C PRO A 57 25.59 50.03 -17.33
N GLU A 58 25.74 49.29 -18.43
CA GLU A 58 24.74 48.33 -18.92
C GLU A 58 24.61 47.11 -18.01
N GLU A 59 25.73 46.56 -17.53
CA GLU A 59 25.73 45.45 -16.57
C GLU A 59 25.14 45.85 -15.21
N ALA A 60 25.45 47.06 -14.75
CA ALA A 60 24.88 47.63 -13.53
C ALA A 60 23.36 47.82 -13.63
N LEU A 61 22.89 48.35 -14.77
CA LEU A 61 21.46 48.51 -15.05
C LEU A 61 20.74 47.14 -15.06
N ALA A 62 21.29 46.17 -15.78
CA ALA A 62 20.71 44.82 -15.87
C ALA A 62 20.58 44.15 -14.49
N TYR A 63 21.56 44.37 -13.60
CA TYR A 63 21.51 43.87 -12.24
C TYR A 63 20.33 44.41 -11.43
N PHE A 64 20.08 45.73 -11.49
CA PHE A 64 18.98 46.36 -10.76
C PHE A 64 17.61 46.12 -11.40
N VAL A 65 17.55 45.94 -12.73
CA VAL A 65 16.33 45.48 -13.43
C VAL A 65 15.96 44.06 -12.99
N LYS A 66 16.95 43.15 -12.93
CA LYS A 66 16.72 41.77 -12.48
C LYS A 66 16.19 41.69 -11.05
N LYS A 67 16.63 42.58 -10.15
CA LYS A 67 16.08 42.67 -8.79
C LYS A 67 14.59 43.03 -8.79
N PHE A 68 14.20 43.99 -9.62
CA PHE A 68 12.80 44.36 -9.81
C PHE A 68 11.98 43.19 -10.38
N GLU A 69 12.45 42.55 -11.45
CA GLU A 69 11.77 41.41 -12.07
C GLU A 69 11.55 40.24 -11.11
N MET A 70 12.50 40.00 -10.21
CA MET A 70 12.38 38.97 -9.18
C MET A 70 11.19 39.23 -8.26
N VAL A 71 11.09 40.43 -7.69
CA VAL A 71 9.97 40.79 -6.79
C VAL A 71 8.65 40.85 -7.56
N ALA A 72 8.66 41.34 -8.81
CA ALA A 72 7.48 41.32 -9.68
C ALA A 72 6.99 39.90 -9.95
N SER A 73 7.90 38.95 -10.15
CA SER A 73 7.55 37.53 -10.33
C SER A 73 6.96 36.91 -9.06
N GLU A 74 7.44 37.31 -7.87
CA GLU A 74 6.89 36.84 -6.59
C GLU A 74 5.46 37.33 -6.37
N VAL A 75 5.17 38.60 -6.68
CA VAL A 75 3.82 39.18 -6.63
C VAL A 75 2.87 38.46 -7.60
N ALA A 76 3.32 38.22 -8.83
CA ALA A 76 2.55 37.47 -9.83
C ALA A 76 2.28 36.03 -9.39
N LEU A 77 3.28 35.35 -8.82
CA LEU A 77 3.17 33.99 -8.29
C LEU A 77 2.19 33.93 -7.12
N LEU A 78 2.25 34.90 -6.19
CA LEU A 78 1.32 34.99 -5.07
C LEU A 78 -0.13 35.07 -5.55
N ALA A 79 -0.43 35.97 -6.48
CA ALA A 79 -1.75 36.10 -7.08
C ALA A 79 -2.21 34.81 -7.81
N ALA A 80 -1.30 34.11 -8.48
CA ALA A 80 -1.62 32.82 -9.13
C ALA A 80 -1.92 31.71 -8.10
N ARG A 81 -1.19 31.66 -6.98
CA ARG A 81 -1.40 30.67 -5.91
C ARG A 81 -2.70 30.89 -5.16
N ILE A 82 -3.12 32.14 -4.96
CA ILE A 82 -4.43 32.49 -4.38
C ILE A 82 -5.55 32.03 -5.33
N ARG A 83 -5.49 32.42 -6.62
CA ARG A 83 -6.50 32.04 -7.63
C ARG A 83 -6.66 30.53 -7.80
N SER A 84 -5.57 29.77 -7.70
CA SER A 84 -5.60 28.30 -7.80
C SER A 84 -6.02 27.59 -6.50
N GLY A 85 -6.13 28.32 -5.39
CA GLY A 85 -6.36 27.77 -4.05
C GLY A 85 -5.20 26.90 -3.55
N ALA A 86 -3.98 27.19 -4.00
CA ALA A 86 -2.75 26.50 -3.62
C ALA A 86 -2.04 27.15 -2.41
N MET A 87 -2.70 28.09 -1.75
CA MET A 87 -2.18 28.86 -0.62
C MET A 87 -3.25 29.08 0.43
N VAL A 88 -2.85 29.03 1.70
CA VAL A 88 -3.74 29.32 2.83
C VAL A 88 -3.98 30.84 2.88
N PRO A 89 -5.22 31.32 3.10
CA PRO A 89 -5.52 32.74 3.20
C PRO A 89 -4.67 33.50 4.23
N SER A 90 -4.41 32.92 5.42
CA SER A 90 -3.55 33.55 6.44
C SER A 90 -2.13 33.79 5.92
N ASP A 91 -1.52 32.76 5.33
CA ASP A 91 -0.16 32.83 4.79
C ASP A 91 -0.09 33.83 3.63
N ALA A 92 -1.19 33.99 2.88
CA ALA A 92 -1.27 34.97 1.80
C ALA A 92 -1.20 36.40 2.33
N HIS A 93 -1.88 36.70 3.44
CA HIS A 93 -1.77 38.01 4.10
C HIS A 93 -0.35 38.28 4.63
N GLU A 94 0.31 37.28 5.22
CA GLU A 94 1.71 37.40 5.66
C GLU A 94 2.65 37.66 4.49
N ALA A 95 2.47 36.94 3.37
CA ALA A 95 3.25 37.14 2.16
C ALA A 95 3.06 38.54 1.56
N VAL A 96 1.84 39.08 1.57
CA VAL A 96 1.58 40.46 1.15
C VAL A 96 2.36 41.44 2.02
N ASN A 97 2.34 41.29 3.35
CA ASN A 97 3.07 42.17 4.26
C ASN A 97 4.59 42.10 4.04
N LYS A 98 5.13 40.91 3.82
CA LYS A 98 6.56 40.72 3.50
C LYS A 98 6.93 41.41 2.19
N LEU A 99 6.15 41.18 1.13
CA LEU A 99 6.38 41.80 -0.18
C LEU A 99 6.26 43.32 -0.12
N ARG A 100 5.36 43.85 0.71
CA ARG A 100 5.21 45.30 0.92
C ARG A 100 6.50 45.92 1.47
N ASN A 101 7.10 45.28 2.48
CA ASN A 101 8.38 45.71 3.02
C ASN A 101 9.51 45.55 2.00
N GLN A 102 9.54 44.42 1.28
CA GLN A 102 10.55 44.18 0.24
C GLN A 102 10.49 45.24 -0.87
N ILE A 103 9.30 45.63 -1.33
CA ILE A 103 9.13 46.68 -2.36
C ILE A 103 9.56 48.05 -1.84
N LYS A 104 9.25 48.37 -0.58
CA LYS A 104 9.64 49.65 0.05
C LYS A 104 11.16 49.84 0.07
N ASP A 105 11.87 48.78 0.43
CA ASP A 105 13.33 48.76 0.55
C ASP A 105 14.04 48.36 -0.75
N LEU A 106 13.28 48.11 -1.83
CA LEU A 106 13.82 47.65 -3.10
C LEU A 106 14.57 48.78 -3.81
N ASN A 107 15.88 48.59 -3.92
CA ASN A 107 16.72 49.35 -4.83
C ASN A 107 16.79 48.58 -6.16
N GLY A 108 15.85 48.88 -7.06
CA GLY A 108 15.70 48.22 -8.35
C GLY A 108 15.25 49.22 -9.42
N VAL A 109 15.46 48.86 -10.68
CA VAL A 109 15.11 49.71 -11.83
C VAL A 109 13.89 49.12 -12.53
N GLY A 110 12.75 49.81 -12.44
CA GLY A 110 11.47 49.37 -12.99
C GLY A 110 10.30 50.24 -12.48
N ASP A 111 9.07 49.83 -12.79
CA ASP A 111 7.86 50.52 -12.36
C ASP A 111 7.43 50.06 -10.96
N LEU A 112 8.07 50.63 -9.94
CA LEU A 112 7.82 50.29 -8.53
C LEU A 112 6.43 50.74 -8.05
N GLU A 113 5.88 51.81 -8.63
CA GLU A 113 4.57 52.34 -8.29
C GLU A 113 3.45 51.39 -8.75
N ASN A 114 3.55 50.89 -9.99
CA ASN A 114 2.61 49.90 -10.49
C ASN A 114 2.78 48.53 -9.81
N LEU A 115 4.01 48.15 -9.44
CA LEU A 115 4.25 46.93 -8.65
C LEU A 115 3.62 47.02 -7.25
N ALA A 116 3.78 48.14 -6.55
CA ALA A 116 3.13 48.40 -5.26
C ALA A 116 1.60 48.41 -5.41
N SER A 117 1.08 49.08 -6.43
CA SER A 117 -0.36 49.12 -6.73
C SER A 117 -0.92 47.73 -7.06
N SER A 118 -0.13 46.88 -7.71
CA SER A 118 -0.51 45.49 -8.00
C SER A 118 -0.57 44.64 -6.74
N LEU A 119 0.36 44.85 -5.79
CA LEU A 119 0.37 44.18 -4.49
C LEU A 119 -0.86 44.56 -3.64
N GLU A 120 -1.26 45.83 -3.63
CA GLU A 120 -2.43 46.28 -2.85
C GLU A 120 -3.78 45.73 -3.37
N LYS A 121 -3.81 45.18 -4.59
CA LYS A 121 -4.99 44.44 -5.10
C LYS A 121 -5.09 43.02 -4.55
N ILE A 122 -3.99 42.46 -4.03
CA ILE A 122 -3.95 41.06 -3.56
C ILE A 122 -4.87 40.80 -2.35
N PRO A 123 -4.97 41.66 -1.32
CA PRO A 123 -5.92 41.46 -0.22
C PRO A 123 -7.37 41.23 -0.68
N ALA A 124 -7.84 41.96 -1.68
CA ALA A 124 -9.16 41.75 -2.26
C ALA A 124 -9.29 40.37 -2.93
N LEU A 125 -8.25 39.94 -3.68
CA LEU A 125 -8.20 38.60 -4.26
C LEU A 125 -8.22 37.49 -3.19
N ILE A 126 -7.61 37.71 -2.03
CA ILE A 126 -7.65 36.73 -0.93
C ILE A 126 -9.10 36.57 -0.45
N SER A 127 -9.80 37.68 -0.18
CA SER A 127 -11.19 37.65 0.26
C SER A 127 -12.12 37.01 -0.78
N GLU A 128 -11.91 37.31 -2.06
CA GLU A 128 -12.68 36.72 -3.17
C GLU A 128 -12.51 35.19 -3.26
N HIS A 129 -11.29 34.68 -3.08
CA HIS A 129 -10.99 33.26 -3.24
C HIS A 129 -11.04 32.43 -1.94
N GLU A 130 -11.16 33.07 -0.78
CA GLU A 130 -11.17 32.40 0.52
C GLU A 130 -12.31 31.36 0.64
N GLY A 131 -13.52 31.74 0.23
CA GLY A 131 -14.67 30.82 0.25
C GLY A 131 -14.44 29.57 -0.62
N ALA A 132 -13.89 29.76 -1.82
CA ALA A 132 -13.56 28.66 -2.73
C ALA A 132 -12.44 27.77 -2.17
N TYR A 133 -11.43 28.36 -1.51
CA TYR A 133 -10.38 27.62 -0.84
C TYR A 133 -10.92 26.73 0.28
N ILE A 134 -11.76 27.28 1.16
CA ILE A 134 -12.38 26.55 2.29
C ILE A 134 -13.24 25.41 1.74
N ALA A 135 -14.11 25.69 0.76
CA ALA A 135 -14.96 24.68 0.14
C ALA A 135 -14.14 23.54 -0.49
N LYS A 136 -13.06 23.86 -1.22
CA LYS A 136 -12.15 22.87 -1.81
C LYS A 136 -11.48 22.01 -0.73
N LYS A 137 -11.01 22.61 0.37
CA LYS A 137 -10.38 21.87 1.48
C LYS A 137 -11.37 20.98 2.22
N ALA A 138 -12.59 21.46 2.46
CA ALA A 138 -13.67 20.68 3.04
C ALA A 138 -14.04 19.49 2.16
N ALA A 139 -14.22 19.71 0.84
CA ALA A 139 -14.50 18.64 -0.11
C ALA A 139 -13.39 17.58 -0.16
N GLN A 140 -12.12 18.00 -0.21
CA GLN A 140 -10.98 17.07 -0.16
C GLN A 140 -10.91 16.29 1.16
N ALA A 141 -11.25 16.92 2.29
CA ALA A 141 -11.28 16.24 3.58
C ALA A 141 -12.43 15.22 3.63
N ALA A 142 -13.62 15.59 3.18
CA ALA A 142 -14.77 14.71 3.10
C ALA A 142 -14.52 13.51 2.18
N GLU A 143 -13.90 13.73 1.01
CA GLU A 143 -13.54 12.65 0.09
C GLU A 143 -12.51 11.69 0.71
N ARG A 144 -11.47 12.21 1.38
CA ARG A 144 -10.50 11.37 2.08
C ARG A 144 -11.17 10.54 3.17
N GLU A 145 -12.10 11.12 3.92
CA GLU A 145 -12.83 10.41 4.97
C GLU A 145 -13.77 9.34 4.39
N ALA A 146 -14.50 9.67 3.32
CA ALA A 146 -15.35 8.71 2.62
C ALA A 146 -14.53 7.50 2.10
N ARG A 147 -13.36 7.74 1.51
CA ARG A 147 -12.44 6.68 1.07
C ARG A 147 -11.94 5.83 2.24
N LYS A 148 -11.68 6.43 3.41
CA LYS A 148 -11.29 5.69 4.62
C LYS A 148 -12.43 4.81 5.14
N VAL A 149 -13.65 5.34 5.19
CA VAL A 149 -14.84 4.61 5.62
C VAL A 149 -15.11 3.43 4.69
N GLU A 150 -15.06 3.63 3.38
CA GLU A 150 -15.26 2.57 2.38
C GLU A 150 -14.18 1.48 2.50
N ALA A 151 -12.90 1.87 2.57
CA ALA A 151 -11.79 0.94 2.75
C ALA A 151 -11.89 0.14 4.05
N THR A 152 -12.36 0.77 5.13
CA THR A 152 -12.61 0.10 6.41
C THR A 152 -13.76 -0.90 6.27
N ALA A 153 -14.87 -0.52 5.63
CA ALA A 153 -16.00 -1.40 5.40
C ALA A 153 -15.63 -2.62 4.54
N ILE A 154 -14.78 -2.46 3.51
CA ILE A 154 -14.29 -3.57 2.70
C ILE A 154 -13.51 -4.56 3.57
N LYS A 155 -12.55 -4.08 4.36
CA LYS A 155 -11.74 -4.95 5.24
C LYS A 155 -12.56 -5.58 6.35
N GLU A 156 -13.53 -4.86 6.91
CA GLU A 156 -14.45 -5.41 7.91
C GLU A 156 -15.28 -6.55 7.32
N LYS A 157 -15.79 -6.44 6.09
CA LYS A 157 -16.51 -7.54 5.41
C LYS A 157 -15.65 -8.79 5.26
N ILE A 158 -14.38 -8.62 4.86
CA ILE A 158 -13.42 -9.74 4.74
C ILE A 158 -13.20 -10.42 6.10
N VAL A 159 -13.02 -9.62 7.15
CA VAL A 159 -12.83 -10.12 8.52
C VAL A 159 -14.07 -10.86 9.01
N ALA A 160 -15.26 -10.27 8.85
CA ALA A 160 -16.53 -10.85 9.28
C ALA A 160 -16.82 -12.17 8.56
N GLU A 161 -16.54 -12.25 7.26
CA GLU A 161 -16.69 -13.51 6.53
C GLU A 161 -15.72 -14.57 7.05
N ALA A 162 -14.45 -14.23 7.25
CA ALA A 162 -13.47 -15.16 7.81
C ALA A 162 -13.85 -15.63 9.24
N GLU A 163 -14.43 -14.75 10.06
CA GLU A 163 -14.95 -15.07 11.39
C GLU A 163 -16.12 -16.06 11.32
N SER A 164 -17.04 -15.90 10.36
CA SER A 164 -18.15 -16.83 10.16
C SER A 164 -17.71 -18.25 9.74
N LEU A 165 -16.54 -18.35 9.12
CA LEU A 165 -16.00 -19.61 8.58
C LEU A 165 -15.16 -20.41 9.59
N VAL A 166 -14.90 -19.88 10.79
CA VAL A 166 -14.02 -20.50 11.79
C VAL A 166 -14.46 -21.91 12.17
N ASP A 167 -15.77 -22.10 12.33
CA ASP A 167 -16.36 -23.36 12.80
C ASP A 167 -16.78 -24.32 11.69
N SER A 168 -16.67 -23.88 10.42
CA SER A 168 -16.96 -24.71 9.25
C SER A 168 -16.20 -26.03 9.26
N VAL A 169 -16.88 -27.09 8.83
CA VAL A 169 -16.33 -28.44 8.61
C VAL A 169 -16.18 -28.76 7.12
N ALA A 170 -16.56 -27.83 6.23
CA ALA A 170 -16.35 -27.95 4.79
C ALA A 170 -14.88 -27.67 4.43
N TRP A 171 -13.96 -28.51 4.93
CA TRP A 171 -12.53 -28.24 4.99
C TRP A 171 -11.91 -27.75 3.68
N LYS A 172 -12.25 -28.39 2.55
CA LYS A 172 -11.70 -28.06 1.23
C LYS A 172 -12.21 -26.70 0.73
N VAL A 173 -13.53 -26.49 0.80
CA VAL A 173 -14.20 -25.28 0.31
C VAL A 173 -13.79 -24.08 1.17
N THR A 174 -13.86 -24.21 2.49
CA THR A 174 -13.47 -23.13 3.40
C THR A 174 -11.98 -22.79 3.30
N THR A 175 -11.10 -23.77 3.07
CA THR A 175 -9.68 -23.48 2.82
C THR A 175 -9.48 -22.66 1.54
N ALA A 176 -10.20 -22.98 0.47
CA ALA A 176 -10.14 -22.19 -0.77
C ALA A 176 -10.66 -20.77 -0.54
N ARG A 177 -11.81 -20.62 0.12
CA ARG A 177 -12.41 -19.32 0.40
C ARG A 177 -11.54 -18.42 1.28
N LEU A 178 -10.93 -18.97 2.34
CA LEU A 178 -10.00 -18.22 3.20
C LEU A 178 -8.73 -17.76 2.45
N LYS A 179 -8.32 -18.46 1.38
CA LYS A 179 -7.22 -18.01 0.51
C LYS A 179 -7.66 -16.85 -0.37
N GLU A 180 -8.86 -16.91 -0.96
CA GLU A 180 -9.41 -15.80 -1.73
C GLU A 180 -9.54 -14.54 -0.88
N LEU A 181 -10.08 -14.66 0.34
CA LEU A 181 -10.19 -13.54 1.28
C LEU A 181 -8.84 -12.91 1.64
N LEU A 182 -7.75 -13.70 1.66
CA LEU A 182 -6.40 -13.16 1.86
C LEU A 182 -5.93 -12.36 0.64
N GLU A 183 -6.25 -12.80 -0.56
CA GLU A 183 -5.94 -12.04 -1.78
C GLU A 183 -6.78 -10.76 -1.88
N ASP A 184 -8.05 -10.82 -1.50
CA ASP A 184 -8.94 -9.65 -1.41
C ASP A 184 -8.41 -8.65 -0.37
N TRP A 185 -7.92 -9.14 0.77
CA TRP A 185 -7.27 -8.30 1.79
C TRP A 185 -6.07 -7.53 1.24
N LYS A 186 -5.22 -8.20 0.44
CA LYS A 186 -4.03 -7.58 -0.17
C LYS A 186 -4.39 -6.51 -1.22
N LYS A 187 -5.49 -6.70 -1.93
CA LYS A 187 -6.01 -5.75 -2.93
C LYS A 187 -6.74 -4.57 -2.31
N ALA A 188 -7.28 -4.74 -1.10
CA ALA A 188 -8.04 -3.70 -0.43
C ALA A 188 -7.17 -2.45 -0.14
N PRO A 189 -7.75 -1.24 -0.20
CA PRO A 189 -7.01 0.00 0.05
C PRO A 189 -6.32 0.01 1.42
N ARG A 190 -5.17 0.69 1.49
CA ARG A 190 -4.41 0.86 2.74
C ARG A 190 -5.17 1.78 3.70
N LEU A 191 -5.21 1.38 4.96
CA LEU A 191 -5.82 2.14 6.05
C LEU A 191 -4.73 2.71 6.97
N ASP A 192 -5.17 3.54 7.92
CA ASP A 192 -4.36 3.92 9.06
C ASP A 192 -3.83 2.67 9.79
N LYS A 193 -2.53 2.67 10.10
CA LYS A 193 -1.79 1.50 10.62
C LYS A 193 -2.47 0.83 11.82
N LYS A 194 -3.05 1.62 12.71
CA LYS A 194 -3.73 1.13 13.92
C LYS A 194 -4.97 0.30 13.59
N VAL A 195 -5.83 0.80 12.69
CA VAL A 195 -7.06 0.12 12.27
C VAL A 195 -6.71 -1.13 11.47
N ASP A 196 -5.79 -1.01 10.52
CA ASP A 196 -5.33 -2.12 9.69
C ASP A 196 -4.78 -3.29 10.53
N THR A 197 -3.93 -2.98 11.52
CA THR A 197 -3.35 -3.98 12.42
C THR A 197 -4.42 -4.70 13.25
N ALA A 198 -5.42 -3.97 13.74
CA ALA A 198 -6.51 -4.55 14.54
C ALA A 198 -7.36 -5.52 13.70
N LEU A 199 -7.74 -5.11 12.49
CA LEU A 199 -8.49 -5.93 11.55
C LEU A 199 -7.68 -7.15 11.08
N TRP A 200 -6.39 -6.96 10.78
CA TRP A 200 -5.50 -8.06 10.41
C TRP A 200 -5.36 -9.09 11.53
N LYS A 201 -5.26 -8.65 12.78
CA LYS A 201 -5.21 -9.55 13.95
C LYS A 201 -6.46 -10.42 14.04
N ARG A 202 -7.65 -9.85 13.82
CA ARG A 202 -8.92 -10.60 13.79
C ARG A 202 -8.93 -11.61 12.64
N PHE A 203 -8.66 -11.16 11.42
CA PHE A 203 -8.61 -12.02 10.23
C PHE A 203 -7.64 -13.19 10.37
N SER A 204 -6.39 -12.90 10.75
CA SER A 204 -5.34 -13.92 10.92
C SER A 204 -5.67 -14.89 12.06
N SER A 205 -6.26 -14.42 13.16
CA SER A 205 -6.73 -15.27 14.25
C SER A 205 -7.80 -16.27 13.79
N SER A 206 -8.80 -15.81 13.04
CA SER A 206 -9.86 -16.66 12.48
C SER A 206 -9.29 -17.75 11.58
N ARG A 207 -8.38 -17.38 10.66
CA ARG A 207 -7.71 -18.36 9.78
C ARG A 207 -6.90 -19.38 10.58
N ASN A 208 -6.12 -18.92 11.56
CA ASN A 208 -5.28 -19.79 12.39
C ASN A 208 -6.12 -20.79 13.21
N LYS A 209 -7.26 -20.35 13.75
CA LYS A 209 -8.21 -21.23 14.47
C LYS A 209 -8.75 -22.33 13.56
N PHE A 210 -9.23 -21.98 12.36
CA PHE A 210 -9.70 -22.94 11.37
C PHE A 210 -8.59 -23.93 10.95
N ASP A 211 -7.40 -23.41 10.60
CA ASP A 211 -6.27 -24.26 10.19
C ASP A 211 -5.81 -25.21 11.31
N LYS A 212 -5.88 -24.79 12.58
CA LYS A 212 -5.63 -25.66 13.73
C LYS A 212 -6.67 -26.78 13.82
N ARG A 213 -7.96 -26.45 13.74
CA ARG A 213 -9.06 -27.45 13.77
C ARG A 213 -8.94 -28.45 12.63
N ARG A 214 -8.68 -27.97 11.40
CA ARG A 214 -8.47 -28.83 10.22
C ARG A 214 -7.33 -29.81 10.45
N ARG A 215 -6.18 -29.34 10.94
CA ARG A 215 -5.02 -30.20 11.21
C ARG A 215 -5.33 -31.27 12.25
N VAL A 216 -5.98 -30.89 13.35
CA VAL A 216 -6.38 -31.85 14.41
C VAL A 216 -7.34 -32.89 13.85
N HIS A 217 -8.36 -32.49 13.09
CA HIS A 217 -9.32 -33.41 12.50
C HIS A 217 -8.65 -34.46 11.60
N PHE A 218 -7.81 -34.04 10.66
CA PHE A 218 -7.12 -34.99 9.77
C PHE A 218 -6.03 -35.80 10.47
N ALA A 219 -5.40 -35.27 11.52
CA ALA A 219 -4.48 -36.05 12.35
C ALA A 219 -5.21 -37.17 13.12
N ASN A 220 -6.40 -36.87 13.67
CA ASN A 220 -7.22 -37.87 14.36
C ASN A 220 -7.69 -38.96 13.39
N LEU A 221 -8.20 -38.58 12.20
CA LEU A 221 -8.59 -39.55 11.17
C LEU A 221 -7.42 -40.42 10.72
N ASP A 222 -6.22 -39.85 10.54
CA ASP A 222 -5.03 -40.61 10.19
C ASP A 222 -4.62 -41.56 11.34
N GLY A 223 -4.74 -41.13 12.59
CA GLY A 223 -4.51 -41.95 13.78
C GLY A 223 -5.47 -43.14 13.88
N GLU A 224 -6.77 -42.91 13.67
CA GLU A 224 -7.79 -43.96 13.61
C GLU A 224 -7.51 -44.95 12.47
N HIS A 225 -7.18 -44.46 11.27
CA HIS A 225 -6.84 -45.35 10.16
C HIS A 225 -5.58 -46.19 10.44
N LYS A 226 -4.59 -45.63 11.13
CA LYS A 226 -3.38 -46.36 11.56
C LYS A 226 -3.70 -47.43 12.59
N SER A 227 -4.53 -47.15 13.59
CA SER A 227 -4.89 -48.16 14.60
C SER A 227 -5.64 -49.34 13.98
N VAL A 228 -6.56 -49.06 13.05
CA VAL A 228 -7.27 -50.09 12.27
C VAL A 228 -6.29 -50.91 11.42
N ALA A 229 -5.34 -50.25 10.74
CA ALA A 229 -4.34 -50.95 9.93
C ALA A 229 -3.44 -51.86 10.79
N VAL A 230 -3.03 -51.43 11.98
CA VAL A 230 -2.25 -52.24 12.92
C VAL A 230 -3.04 -53.46 13.40
N ALA A 231 -4.31 -53.28 13.80
CA ALA A 231 -5.17 -54.39 14.21
C ALA A 231 -5.35 -55.42 13.08
N LYS A 232 -5.60 -54.95 11.86
CA LYS A 232 -5.72 -55.80 10.68
C LYS A 232 -4.42 -56.49 10.30
N GLU A 233 -3.27 -55.83 10.42
CA GLU A 233 -1.96 -56.44 10.18
C GLU A 233 -1.70 -57.59 11.16
N LEU A 234 -2.07 -57.46 12.44
CA LEU A 234 -1.95 -58.55 13.42
C LEU A 234 -2.81 -59.75 13.03
N ILE A 235 -4.06 -59.52 12.60
CA ILE A 235 -4.97 -60.56 12.12
C ILE A 235 -4.40 -61.27 10.89
N VAL A 236 -3.84 -60.51 9.95
CA VAL A 236 -3.23 -61.05 8.72
C VAL A 236 -2.00 -61.89 9.05
N LYS A 237 -1.11 -61.41 9.91
CA LYS A 237 0.08 -62.16 10.33
C LYS A 237 -0.27 -63.48 11.01
N GLU A 238 -1.31 -63.49 11.82
CA GLU A 238 -1.79 -64.73 12.44
C GLU A 238 -2.45 -65.67 11.42
N ALA A 239 -3.20 -65.15 10.47
CA ALA A 239 -3.74 -65.95 9.37
C ALA A 239 -2.61 -66.59 8.54
N GLU A 240 -1.56 -65.82 8.24
CA GLU A 240 -0.38 -66.28 7.49
C GLU A 240 0.39 -67.38 8.24
N SER A 241 0.55 -67.29 9.56
CA SER A 241 1.21 -68.34 10.35
C SER A 241 0.40 -69.64 10.41
N LEU A 242 -0.93 -69.54 10.33
CA LEU A 242 -1.85 -70.68 10.35
C LEU A 242 -2.05 -71.32 8.97
N ALA A 243 -1.62 -70.67 7.89
CA ALA A 243 -1.90 -71.09 6.51
C ALA A 243 -1.44 -72.53 6.17
N ASN A 244 -0.37 -73.00 6.83
CA ASN A 244 0.23 -74.33 6.63
C ASN A 244 -0.03 -75.31 7.78
N SER A 245 -0.89 -74.95 8.74
CA SER A 245 -1.23 -75.83 9.87
C SER A 245 -2.01 -77.06 9.40
N LYS A 246 -1.67 -78.23 9.95
CA LYS A 246 -2.38 -79.50 9.71
C LYS A 246 -3.44 -79.81 10.79
N ASP A 247 -3.58 -78.95 11.80
CA ASP A 247 -4.66 -79.05 12.78
C ASP A 247 -5.98 -78.48 12.18
N TRP A 248 -6.64 -79.31 11.37
CA TRP A 248 -7.74 -78.88 10.51
C TRP A 248 -8.97 -78.33 11.24
N LEU A 249 -9.24 -78.77 12.47
CA LEU A 249 -10.44 -78.38 13.21
C LEU A 249 -10.20 -77.09 13.99
N ASN A 250 -9.11 -77.01 14.76
CA ASN A 250 -8.82 -75.83 15.56
C ASN A 250 -8.40 -74.65 14.69
N THR A 251 -7.60 -74.88 13.65
CA THR A 251 -7.21 -73.81 12.72
C THR A 251 -8.42 -73.26 11.95
N ALA A 252 -9.38 -74.10 11.54
CA ALA A 252 -10.61 -73.62 10.91
C ALA A 252 -11.48 -72.74 11.85
N LYS A 253 -11.60 -73.12 13.13
CA LYS A 253 -12.27 -72.29 14.15
C LYS A 253 -11.51 -70.97 14.34
N ARG A 254 -10.19 -70.99 14.33
CA ARG A 254 -9.38 -69.78 14.47
C ARG A 254 -9.53 -68.84 13.27
N PHE A 255 -9.52 -69.33 12.03
CA PHE A 255 -9.82 -68.52 10.84
C PHE A 255 -11.20 -67.85 10.90
N LYS A 256 -12.22 -68.53 11.46
CA LYS A 256 -13.53 -67.91 11.71
C LYS A 256 -13.42 -66.76 12.72
N SER A 257 -12.75 -66.98 13.85
CA SER A 257 -12.51 -65.92 14.83
C SER A 257 -11.72 -64.74 14.27
N LEU A 258 -10.71 -64.98 13.43
CA LEU A 258 -9.93 -63.94 12.76
C LEU A 258 -10.79 -63.12 11.79
N MET A 259 -11.72 -63.76 11.07
CA MET A 259 -12.68 -63.07 10.22
C MET A 259 -13.63 -62.16 11.05
N ASP A 260 -14.06 -62.63 12.22
CA ASP A 260 -14.91 -61.84 13.11
C ASP A 260 -14.14 -60.64 13.68
N GLN A 261 -12.88 -60.83 14.09
CA GLN A 261 -11.98 -59.75 14.51
C GLN A 261 -11.72 -58.75 13.37
N TRP A 262 -11.57 -59.23 12.12
CA TRP A 262 -11.37 -58.38 10.95
C TRP A 262 -12.58 -57.47 10.73
N LYS A 263 -13.79 -58.02 10.82
CA LYS A 263 -15.05 -57.26 10.70
C LYS A 263 -15.20 -56.26 11.86
N ALA A 264 -14.82 -56.64 13.07
CA ALA A 264 -14.88 -55.79 14.26
C ALA A 264 -13.85 -54.64 14.25
N SER A 265 -12.72 -54.80 13.53
CA SER A 265 -11.64 -53.80 13.46
C SER A 265 -12.02 -52.53 12.71
N GLY A 266 -13.18 -52.46 12.06
CA GLY A 266 -13.63 -51.27 11.34
C GLY A 266 -12.96 -51.05 9.98
N ARG A 267 -13.06 -49.84 9.44
CA ARG A 267 -12.53 -49.48 8.11
C ARG A 267 -11.35 -48.51 8.24
N GLY A 268 -10.23 -48.90 7.62
CA GLY A 268 -9.03 -48.09 7.53
C GLY A 268 -8.98 -47.35 6.20
N LYS A 269 -7.77 -46.95 5.81
CA LYS A 269 -7.52 -46.37 4.49
C LYS A 269 -7.74 -47.44 3.41
N LYS A 270 -8.58 -47.15 2.41
CA LYS A 270 -8.98 -48.09 1.34
C LYS A 270 -7.81 -48.89 0.76
N SER A 271 -6.71 -48.22 0.40
CA SER A 271 -5.53 -48.88 -0.17
C SER A 271 -4.88 -49.89 0.79
N SER A 272 -4.76 -49.55 2.07
CA SER A 272 -4.15 -50.45 3.06
C SER A 272 -5.09 -51.62 3.37
N ASP A 273 -6.38 -51.33 3.52
CA ASP A 273 -7.40 -52.35 3.76
C ASP A 273 -7.45 -53.38 2.62
N THR A 274 -7.39 -52.93 1.36
CA THR A 274 -7.36 -53.84 0.20
C THR A 274 -6.12 -54.75 0.21
N ALA A 275 -4.94 -54.19 0.47
CA ALA A 275 -3.70 -54.97 0.50
C ALA A 275 -3.71 -56.03 1.62
N LEU A 276 -4.14 -55.63 2.83
CA LEU A 276 -4.26 -56.52 3.98
C LEU A 276 -5.31 -57.62 3.74
N TRP A 277 -6.44 -57.27 3.13
CA TRP A 277 -7.49 -58.22 2.81
C TRP A 277 -7.03 -59.30 1.83
N ASN A 278 -6.30 -58.90 0.79
CA ASN A 278 -5.76 -59.84 -0.19
C ASN A 278 -4.79 -60.84 0.47
N ARG A 279 -3.91 -60.37 1.36
CA ARG A 279 -3.01 -61.24 2.13
C ARG A 279 -3.78 -62.23 3.01
N PHE A 280 -4.77 -61.74 3.76
CA PHE A 280 -5.65 -62.60 4.57
C PHE A 280 -6.34 -63.67 3.72
N LYS A 281 -6.88 -63.28 2.57
CA LYS A 281 -7.55 -64.18 1.63
C LYS A 281 -6.62 -65.26 1.10
N ILE A 282 -5.41 -64.90 0.68
CA ILE A 282 -4.41 -65.88 0.22
C ILE A 282 -4.09 -66.90 1.32
N ALA A 283 -3.86 -66.44 2.56
CA ALA A 283 -3.58 -67.33 3.69
C ALA A 283 -4.76 -68.27 4.00
N GLN A 284 -5.98 -67.74 3.98
CA GLN A 284 -7.22 -68.51 4.15
C GLN A 284 -7.37 -69.55 3.04
N ASP A 285 -7.25 -69.14 1.78
CA ASP A 285 -7.48 -70.00 0.62
C ASP A 285 -6.42 -71.12 0.55
N SER A 286 -5.16 -70.85 0.93
CA SER A 286 -4.11 -71.86 1.07
C SER A 286 -4.49 -72.97 2.07
N PHE A 287 -4.92 -72.59 3.28
CA PHE A 287 -5.31 -73.54 4.32
C PHE A 287 -6.52 -74.39 3.90
N PHE A 288 -7.59 -73.75 3.40
CA PHE A 288 -8.81 -74.48 3.03
C PHE A 288 -8.62 -75.36 1.79
N THR A 289 -7.76 -74.96 0.84
CA THR A 289 -7.37 -75.81 -0.29
C THR A 289 -6.61 -77.06 0.19
N ALA A 290 -5.63 -76.90 1.08
CA ALA A 290 -4.88 -78.01 1.66
C ALA A 290 -5.77 -78.97 2.47
N LYS A 291 -6.65 -78.43 3.30
CA LYS A 291 -7.63 -79.20 4.09
C LYS A 291 -8.58 -79.99 3.20
N ASN A 292 -9.13 -79.36 2.16
CA ASN A 292 -10.05 -80.04 1.23
C ASN A 292 -9.32 -81.18 0.49
N SER A 293 -8.08 -80.96 0.03
CA SER A 293 -7.28 -82.02 -0.58
C SER A 293 -7.01 -83.20 0.36
N ASP A 294 -6.69 -82.94 1.64
CA ASP A 294 -6.49 -84.00 2.64
C ASP A 294 -7.78 -84.79 2.91
N MET A 295 -8.93 -84.10 3.00
CA MET A 295 -10.23 -84.74 3.18
C MET A 295 -10.61 -85.65 2.00
N GLU A 296 -10.36 -85.21 0.76
CA GLU A 296 -10.62 -86.02 -0.44
C GLU A 296 -9.72 -87.26 -0.51
N LYS A 297 -8.43 -87.13 -0.14
CA LYS A 297 -7.52 -88.28 -0.03
C LYS A 297 -8.00 -89.32 0.98
N ARG A 298 -8.44 -88.88 2.17
CA ARG A 298 -8.95 -89.77 3.23
C ARG A 298 -10.25 -90.48 2.81
N LYS A 299 -11.12 -89.81 2.06
CA LYS A 299 -12.33 -90.43 1.51
C LYS A 299 -11.99 -91.49 0.46
N GLY A 300 -11.08 -91.19 -0.47
CA GLY A 300 -10.64 -92.16 -1.49
C GLY A 300 -10.07 -93.44 -0.88
N SER A 301 -9.18 -93.32 0.12
CA SER A 301 -8.62 -94.48 0.83
C SER A 301 -9.63 -95.29 1.64
N MET A 302 -10.80 -94.74 1.93
CA MET A 302 -11.88 -95.41 2.67
C MET A 302 -12.92 -96.06 1.74
N VAL A 303 -12.85 -95.77 0.44
CA VAL A 303 -13.68 -96.40 -0.60
C VAL A 303 -12.93 -97.54 -1.31
N GLU A 304 -11.59 -97.53 -1.29
CA GLU A 304 -10.73 -98.57 -1.89
C GLU A 304 -10.38 -99.75 -0.95
N ASN A 305 -10.73 -99.68 0.34
CA ASN A 305 -10.59 -100.78 1.32
C ASN A 305 -11.96 -101.36 1.70
#